data_AF-A0A0Q0C742-F1
#
_entry.id   AF-A0A0Q0C742-F1
#
_cell.length_a   1.000
_cell.length_b   1.000
_cell.length_c   1.000
_cell.angle_alpha   90.00
_cell.angle_beta   90.00
_cell.angle_gamma   90.00
#
_symmetry.space_group_name_H-M   'P 1'
#
loop_
_entity.id
_entity.type
_entity.pdbx_description
1 polymer ?
#
loop_
_entity_poly.entity_id
_entity_poly.type
_entity_poly.pdbx_seq_one_letter_code
_entity_poly.pdbx_strand_id
1 'polypeptide(L)' 'ENNAVAGGNPVHGVKRPRVESNEGKTPALGDHQAKQLLDAPDTETLKGLRDRAILAVLLYHGLRREEAAQLKTG' A
#
# COMPACT_ATOMS: atom_id res chain seq x y z
N GLU A 1 -42.55 14.35 -21.24
CA GLU A 1 -42.20 14.02 -19.84
C GLU A 1 -40.72 14.31 -19.66
N ASN A 2 -40.38 15.28 -18.79
CA ASN A 2 -39.03 15.81 -18.65
C ASN A 2 -38.17 14.88 -17.76
N ASN A 3 -37.24 14.13 -18.35
CA ASN A 3 -36.28 13.28 -17.64
C ASN A 3 -35.05 14.04 -17.11
N ALA A 4 -35.20 15.32 -16.77
CA ALA A 4 -34.18 16.05 -16.04
C ALA A 4 -34.50 15.95 -14.55
N VAL A 5 -33.63 15.27 -13.80
CA VAL A 5 -33.65 15.31 -12.33
C VAL A 5 -33.48 16.77 -11.90
N ALA A 6 -34.60 17.42 -11.58
CA ALA A 6 -34.62 18.81 -11.16
C ALA A 6 -33.97 18.92 -9.77
N GLY A 7 -32.78 19.51 -9.69
CA GLY A 7 -32.15 19.97 -8.44
C GLY A 7 -31.47 18.91 -7.57
N GLY A 8 -31.21 17.70 -8.07
CA GLY A 8 -30.66 16.59 -7.27
C GLY A 8 -29.23 16.17 -7.65
N ASN A 9 -28.44 15.76 -6.65
CA ASN A 9 -27.11 15.16 -6.83
C ASN A 9 -27.17 13.99 -7.86
N PRO A 10 -26.36 14.00 -8.93
CA PRO A 10 -26.41 13.00 -10.00
C PRO A 10 -26.12 11.55 -9.54
N VAL A 11 -25.60 11.36 -8.33
CA VAL A 11 -25.34 10.01 -7.77
C VAL A 11 -26.35 9.57 -6.71
N HIS A 12 -27.48 10.28 -6.54
CA HIS A 12 -28.45 10.01 -5.46
C HIS A 12 -29.09 8.61 -5.52
N GLY A 13 -29.12 7.97 -6.69
CA GLY A 13 -29.61 6.59 -6.88
C GLY A 13 -28.51 5.52 -6.89
N VAL A 14 -27.23 5.90 -6.78
CA VAL A 14 -26.12 4.96 -6.92
C VAL A 14 -25.92 4.19 -5.61
N LYS A 15 -26.34 2.93 -5.62
CA LYS A 15 -26.05 1.99 -4.52
C LYS A 15 -24.57 1.63 -4.56
N ARG A 16 -23.87 1.80 -3.43
CA ARG A 16 -22.47 1.35 -3.31
C ARG A 16 -22.38 -0.15 -3.60
N PRO A 17 -21.41 -0.61 -4.39
CA PRO A 17 -21.10 -2.03 -4.51
C PRO A 17 -20.96 -2.63 -3.11
N ARG A 18 -21.47 -3.85 -2.92
CA ARG A 18 -21.30 -4.56 -1.65
C ARG A 18 -19.81 -4.72 -1.39
N VAL A 19 -19.37 -4.20 -0.25
CA VAL A 19 -18.04 -4.49 0.28
C VAL A 19 -18.12 -5.90 0.85
N GLU A 20 -17.58 -6.86 0.11
CA GLU A 20 -17.66 -8.29 0.47
C GLU A 20 -16.76 -8.63 1.67
N SER A 21 -15.79 -7.77 1.98
CA SER A 21 -14.89 -7.92 3.13
C SER A 21 -14.30 -6.58 3.54
N ASN A 22 -14.09 -6.39 4.85
CA ASN A 22 -13.28 -5.30 5.40
C ASN A 22 -11.77 -5.55 5.22
N GLU A 23 -11.39 -6.72 4.72
CA GLU A 23 -10.01 -7.10 4.44
C GLU A 23 -9.70 -7.00 2.94
N GLY A 24 -8.47 -6.59 2.64
CA GLY A 24 -7.96 -6.60 1.28
C GLY A 24 -7.87 -8.03 0.73
N LYS A 25 -8.10 -8.20 -0.58
CA LYS A 25 -7.94 -9.49 -1.25
C LYS A 25 -6.47 -9.95 -1.33
N THR A 26 -5.53 -9.02 -1.13
CA THR A 26 -4.10 -9.31 -1.13
C THR A 26 -3.72 -9.95 0.20
N PRO A 27 -3.18 -11.19 0.20
CA PRO A 27 -2.71 -11.83 1.42
C PRO A 27 -1.65 -10.98 2.13
N ALA A 28 -1.73 -10.91 3.44
CA ALA A 28 -0.71 -10.26 4.26
C ALA A 28 0.60 -11.06 4.25
N LEU A 29 1.72 -10.36 4.41
CA LEU A 29 3.03 -10.98 4.52
C LEU A 29 3.23 -11.50 5.95
N GLY A 30 3.57 -12.78 6.11
CA GLY A 30 3.89 -13.35 7.42
C GLY A 30 5.33 -13.06 7.86
N ASP A 31 5.61 -13.20 9.16
CA ASP A 31 6.93 -12.91 9.75
C ASP A 31 8.10 -13.64 9.08
N HIS A 32 7.88 -14.90 8.69
CA HIS A 32 8.89 -15.69 8.00
C HIS A 32 9.18 -15.14 6.59
N GLN A 33 8.13 -14.75 5.86
CA GLN A 33 8.27 -14.13 4.54
C GLN A 33 8.95 -12.77 4.65
N ALA A 34 8.66 -11.99 5.70
CA ALA A 34 9.30 -10.70 5.96
C ALA A 34 10.81 -10.88 6.19
N LYS A 35 11.21 -11.87 7.00
CA LYS A 35 12.62 -12.21 7.23
C LYS A 35 13.33 -12.61 5.95
N GLN A 36 12.70 -13.47 5.14
CA GLN A 36 13.26 -13.87 3.84
C GLN A 36 13.50 -12.68 2.90
N LEU A 37 12.59 -11.69 2.88
CA LEU A 37 12.80 -10.47 2.10
C LEU A 37 13.99 -9.64 2.61
N LEU A 38 14.18 -9.56 3.93
CA LEU A 38 15.29 -8.83 4.53
C LEU A 38 16.66 -9.47 4.26
N ASP A 39 16.69 -10.78 4.09
CA ASP A 39 17.93 -11.56 3.86
C ASP A 39 18.28 -11.71 2.37
N ALA A 40 17.36 -11.38 1.46
CA ALA A 40 17.56 -11.54 0.02
C ALA A 40 18.64 -10.62 -0.61
N PRO A 41 18.84 -9.35 -0.19
CA PRO A 41 19.85 -8.47 -0.79
C PRO A 41 21.29 -8.82 -0.37
N ASP A 42 22.23 -8.77 -1.33
CA ASP A 42 23.67 -8.98 -1.07
C ASP A 42 24.30 -7.79 -0.32
N THR A 43 24.53 -7.96 0.98
CA THR A 43 25.06 -6.93 1.87
C THR A 43 26.53 -6.60 1.67
N GLU A 44 27.27 -7.37 0.86
CA GLU A 44 28.65 -7.04 0.50
C GLU A 44 28.71 -5.94 -0.57
N THR A 45 27.57 -5.60 -1.18
CA THR A 45 27.45 -4.52 -2.16
C THR A 45 26.74 -3.30 -1.58
N LEU A 46 27.16 -2.10 -1.99
CA LEU A 46 26.46 -0.85 -1.63
C LEU A 46 24.98 -0.89 -2.05
N LYS A 47 24.68 -1.49 -3.20
CA LYS A 47 23.31 -1.66 -3.68
C LYS A 47 22.50 -2.54 -2.73
N GLY A 48 23.02 -3.69 -2.29
CA GLY A 48 22.27 -4.58 -1.43
C GLY A 48 22.12 -4.03 0.00
N LEU A 49 23.10 -3.31 0.53
CA LEU A 49 22.93 -2.55 1.79
C LEU A 49 21.78 -1.55 1.69
N ARG A 50 21.71 -0.78 0.60
CA ARG A 50 20.61 0.16 0.35
C ARG A 50 19.27 -0.56 0.24
N ASP A 51 19.20 -1.60 -0.57
CA ASP A 51 17.94 -2.31 -0.83
C ASP A 51 17.42 -2.99 0.46
N ARG A 52 18.32 -3.55 1.28
CA ARG A 52 17.98 -4.07 2.62
C ARG A 52 17.46 -2.99 3.56
N ALA A 53 18.08 -1.81 3.58
CA ALA A 53 17.62 -0.70 4.40
C ALA A 53 16.21 -0.23 3.99
N ILE A 54 15.93 -0.12 2.68
CA ILE A 54 14.60 0.24 2.17
C ILE A 54 13.55 -0.78 2.60
N LEU A 55 13.84 -2.07 2.47
CA LEU A 55 12.93 -3.14 2.90
C LEU A 55 12.68 -3.09 4.42
N ALA A 56 13.72 -2.86 5.22
CA ALA A 56 13.59 -2.71 6.67
C ALA A 56 12.70 -1.52 7.07
N VAL A 57 12.87 -0.37 6.42
CA VAL A 57 12.03 0.81 6.66
C VAL A 57 10.56 0.50 6.37
N LEU A 58 10.27 -0.12 5.22
CA LEU A 58 8.89 -0.46 4.83
C LEU A 58 8.26 -1.49 5.79
N LEU A 59 9.00 -2.53 6.17
CA LEU A 59 8.47 -3.62 7.01
C LEU A 59 8.30 -3.22 8.48
N TYR A 60 9.21 -2.43 9.04
CA TYR A 60 9.16 -2.11 10.47
C TYR A 60 8.36 -0.85 10.80
N HIS A 61 8.21 0.09 9.86
CA HIS A 61 7.66 1.43 10.17
C HIS A 61 6.27 1.66 9.56
N GLY A 62 5.76 0.73 8.74
CA GLY A 62 4.41 0.80 8.18
C GLY A 62 4.19 1.98 7.22
N LEU A 63 5.27 2.55 6.69
CA LEU A 63 5.18 3.66 5.74
C LEU A 63 4.55 3.21 4.42
N ARG A 64 3.76 4.09 3.82
CA ARG A 64 3.35 3.95 2.43
C ARG A 64 4.59 4.08 1.55
N ARG A 65 4.55 3.45 0.38
CA ARG A 65 5.62 3.50 -0.62
C ARG A 65 6.07 4.95 -0.93
N GLU A 66 5.11 5.88 -1.04
CA GLU A 66 5.41 7.27 -1.35
C GLU A 66 6.10 8.00 -0.19
N GLU A 67 5.67 7.76 1.05
CA GLU A 67 6.28 8.34 2.25
C GLU A 67 7.73 7.88 2.38
N ALA A 68 7.98 6.58 2.17
CA ALA A 68 9.34 6.04 2.15
C ALA A 68 10.20 6.63 1.02
N ALA A 69 9.63 6.85 -0.17
CA ALA A 69 10.35 7.40 -1.32
C ALA A 69 10.71 8.89 -1.16
N GLN A 70 9.91 9.65 -0.41
CA GLN A 70 10.13 11.08 -0.14
C GLN A 70 10.84 11.34 1.19
N LEU A 71 11.21 10.28 1.91
CA LEU A 71 11.86 10.38 3.21
C LEU A 71 13.21 11.10 3.07
N LYS A 72 13.39 12.17 3.85
CA LYS A 72 14.64 12.93 3.92
C LYS A 72 15.40 12.53 5.17
N THR A 73 16.63 12.08 5.01
CA THR A 73 17.60 12.02 6.10
C THR A 73 18.22 13.41 6.25
N GLY A 74 18.40 13.88 7.50
CA GLY A 74 18.92 15.22 7.81
C GLY A 74 20.30 15.49 7.22
#